data_AF-A0A2I4FV55-F1
#
_entry.id   AF-A0A2I4FV55-F1
#
_cell.length_a   1.000
_cell.length_b   1.000
_cell.length_c   1.000
_cell.angle_alpha   90.00
_cell.angle_beta   90.00
_cell.angle_gamma   90.00
#
_symmetry.space_group_name_H-M   'P 1'
#
loop_
_entity.id
_entity.type
_entity.pdbx_description
1 polymer ?
#
loop_
_entity_poly.entity_id
_entity_poly.type
_entity_poly.pdbx_seq_one_letter_code
_entity_poly.pdbx_strand_id
1 'polypeptide(L)'
;MNLVSWILFFAFMLAGSTSAEQCGMQAGGALCPNGLCCSQWGWCGNTAAYCGTGCQSQCPTSPPPPPIVPTPPPPPPPSSAEQCGKQAGGALCPNGLCCSQWGWCGNTADYCGTGCQSQCPSPPPPPPPIVPTPPPPPSPTPSGDDVSSIITSSLFDKLLPYRNDPRCEGNGFYNYDAFLAAARSFTGFGTTGDVDTRKREIAAFLGQTSHETTGGWATAPGGPFAWGYCFITERNKLVYCSPSAEWPCVPGKQYYGRGPIQLTWNYNYGQAGEALGYDLLSNPDLVATDPILSFKAAIWFWMTPQGNKPSSHDVIIGKWVPSAADISAGRLPGYGVITNIINGGLECGHGFDARVANRIGFYMTYCDEFGVSYGDNLDCYNQRSFAYGAAIHMPVKYLKNNIM
;
A
#
# COMPACT_ATOMS: atom_id res chain seq x y z
N MET A 1 47.31 -2.42 -58.68
CA MET A 1 47.10 -1.22 -59.52
C MET A 1 45.62 -0.86 -59.48
N ASN A 2 45.36 0.44 -59.23
CA ASN A 2 44.15 1.21 -59.53
C ASN A 2 42.90 1.13 -58.63
N LEU A 3 42.80 2.18 -57.81
CA LEU A 3 41.73 3.19 -57.76
C LEU A 3 40.41 2.97 -58.53
N VAL A 4 39.33 3.36 -57.83
CA VAL A 4 38.00 3.89 -58.24
C VAL A 4 36.81 2.92 -58.14
N SER A 5 35.75 3.46 -57.51
CA SER A 5 34.41 2.88 -57.18
C SER A 5 34.48 1.84 -56.07
N TRP A 6 33.88 2.01 -54.90
CA TRP A 6 32.50 2.45 -54.65
C TRP A 6 32.42 3.41 -53.46
N ILE A 7 32.04 4.66 -53.74
CA ILE A 7 31.46 5.60 -52.77
C ILE A 7 29.95 5.34 -52.78
N LEU A 8 29.30 5.57 -51.64
CA LEU A 8 27.86 5.50 -51.33
C LEU A 8 27.40 4.14 -50.78
N PHE A 9 27.63 3.92 -49.48
CA PHE A 9 26.58 3.49 -48.53
C PHE A 9 27.16 3.46 -47.10
N PHE A 10 27.54 4.63 -46.58
CA PHE A 10 27.66 4.85 -45.14
C PHE A 10 27.18 6.27 -44.83
N ALA A 11 25.88 6.48 -45.04
CA ALA A 11 25.19 7.61 -44.43
C ALA A 11 24.99 7.24 -42.95
N PHE A 12 25.81 7.88 -42.13
CA PHE A 12 25.57 8.16 -40.71
C PHE A 12 24.07 8.27 -40.41
N MET A 13 23.56 7.37 -39.56
CA MET A 13 22.40 7.70 -38.73
C MET A 13 22.86 8.80 -37.78
N LEU A 14 22.68 10.05 -38.22
CA LEU A 14 22.56 11.19 -37.34
C LEU A 14 21.33 10.93 -36.47
N ALA A 15 21.59 10.40 -35.27
CA ALA A 15 20.74 10.69 -34.14
C ALA A 15 20.57 12.21 -34.13
N GLY A 16 19.33 12.68 -34.27
CA GLY A 16 18.99 14.03 -33.88
C GLY A 16 19.30 14.13 -32.39
N SER A 17 20.49 14.63 -32.07
CA SER A 17 20.83 15.14 -30.76
C SER A 17 19.84 16.25 -30.48
N THR A 18 18.75 15.93 -29.80
CA THR A 18 18.05 16.95 -29.02
C THR A 18 19.01 17.29 -27.89
N SER A 19 19.89 18.25 -28.17
CA SER A 19 20.73 18.86 -27.14
C SER A 19 19.75 19.43 -26.12
N ALA A 20 19.51 18.71 -25.03
CA ALA A 20 18.88 19.34 -23.88
C ALA A 20 19.84 20.45 -23.46
N GLU A 21 19.39 21.69 -23.54
CA GLU A 21 20.24 22.84 -23.23
C GLU A 21 20.39 22.91 -21.71
N GLN A 22 21.64 22.97 -21.24
CA GLN A 22 21.95 23.08 -19.82
C GLN A 22 21.87 24.54 -19.36
N CYS A 23 21.38 24.74 -18.15
CA CYS A 23 21.13 26.05 -17.55
C CYS A 23 21.42 26.03 -16.04
N GLY A 24 21.34 27.19 -15.41
CA GLY A 24 21.42 27.29 -13.95
C GLY A 24 22.83 27.03 -13.41
N MET A 25 22.93 26.65 -12.15
CA MET A 25 24.23 26.47 -11.46
C MET A 25 25.11 25.40 -12.11
N GLN A 26 24.50 24.41 -12.78
CA GLN A 26 25.18 23.35 -13.52
C GLN A 26 25.84 23.85 -14.81
N ALA A 27 25.45 25.04 -15.29
CA ALA A 27 25.96 25.66 -16.51
C ALA A 27 26.46 27.10 -16.26
N GLY A 28 27.05 27.36 -15.09
CA GLY A 28 27.66 28.66 -14.77
C GLY A 28 26.67 29.82 -14.69
N GLY A 29 25.39 29.54 -14.39
CA GLY A 29 24.32 30.52 -14.33
C GLY A 29 23.66 30.82 -15.68
N ALA A 30 23.92 30.02 -16.72
CA ALA A 30 23.31 30.20 -18.04
C ALA A 30 21.77 30.20 -17.96
N LEU A 31 21.17 31.11 -18.73
CA LEU A 31 19.72 31.19 -18.92
C LEU A 31 19.28 30.31 -20.08
N CYS A 32 18.09 29.77 -19.98
CA CYS A 32 17.44 29.04 -21.06
C CYS A 32 17.00 29.98 -22.18
N PRO A 33 17.22 29.62 -23.45
CA PRO A 33 16.72 30.41 -24.57
C PRO A 33 15.19 30.35 -24.65
N ASN A 34 14.60 31.29 -25.39
CA ASN A 34 13.15 31.41 -25.62
C ASN A 34 12.28 31.52 -24.37
N GLY A 35 12.84 31.97 -23.24
CA GLY A 35 12.06 32.18 -22.02
C GLY A 35 11.69 30.89 -21.27
N LEU A 36 12.29 29.74 -21.61
CA LEU A 36 12.02 28.46 -20.96
C LEU A 36 12.52 28.46 -19.51
N CYS A 37 11.91 27.63 -18.65
CA CYS A 37 12.31 27.52 -17.25
C CYS A 37 13.53 26.63 -17.10
N CYS A 38 14.42 27.00 -16.18
CA CYS A 38 15.53 26.15 -15.77
C CYS A 38 15.16 25.29 -14.57
N SER A 39 15.08 23.97 -14.78
CA SER A 39 14.77 23.01 -13.71
C SER A 39 15.83 23.00 -12.60
N GLN A 40 15.49 22.42 -11.44
CA GLN A 40 16.45 22.21 -10.33
C GLN A 40 17.68 21.36 -10.72
N TRP A 41 17.59 20.64 -11.84
CA TRP A 41 18.63 19.76 -12.37
C TRP A 41 19.46 20.40 -13.49
N GLY A 42 19.20 21.66 -13.83
CA GLY A 42 20.00 22.42 -14.79
C GLY A 42 19.63 22.16 -16.24
N TRP A 43 18.36 21.90 -16.53
CA TRP A 43 17.84 21.67 -17.88
C TRP A 43 16.69 22.61 -18.22
N CYS A 44 16.61 23.01 -19.49
CA CYS A 44 15.58 23.91 -20.02
C CYS A 44 14.29 23.19 -20.44
N GLY A 45 13.13 23.73 -20.07
CA GLY A 45 11.83 23.24 -20.51
C GLY A 45 10.65 24.12 -20.07
N ASN A 46 9.44 23.79 -20.53
CA ASN A 46 8.22 24.58 -20.29
C ASN A 46 7.11 23.82 -19.53
N THR A 47 7.40 22.64 -18.98
CA THR A 47 6.43 21.86 -18.19
C THR A 47 6.63 22.09 -16.69
N ALA A 48 5.69 21.61 -15.86
CA ALA A 48 5.78 21.72 -14.41
C ALA A 48 7.07 21.08 -13.83
N ALA A 49 7.67 20.10 -14.51
CA ALA A 49 8.94 19.51 -14.10
C ALA A 49 10.13 20.49 -14.21
N TYR A 50 10.01 21.51 -15.06
CA TYR A 50 11.06 22.53 -15.30
C TYR A 50 10.73 23.86 -14.63
N CYS A 51 9.44 24.24 -14.63
CA CYS A 51 8.94 25.50 -14.08
C CYS A 51 8.41 25.41 -12.63
N GLY A 52 8.43 24.22 -12.03
CA GLY A 52 7.86 23.96 -10.70
C GLY A 52 8.84 24.18 -9.55
N THR A 53 8.59 23.49 -8.42
CA THR A 53 9.42 23.59 -7.20
C THR A 53 10.88 23.26 -7.50
N GLY A 54 11.79 24.14 -7.07
CA GLY A 54 13.23 24.00 -7.33
C GLY A 54 13.71 24.62 -8.64
N CYS A 55 12.83 25.24 -9.44
CA CYS A 55 13.24 25.99 -10.62
C CYS A 55 14.29 27.07 -10.26
N GLN A 56 15.37 27.12 -11.04
CA GLN A 56 16.56 27.94 -10.75
C GLN A 56 16.50 29.34 -11.41
N SER A 57 15.93 29.45 -12.60
CA SER A 57 15.81 30.71 -13.35
C SER A 57 14.66 30.64 -14.38
N GLN A 58 14.14 31.82 -14.76
CA GLN A 58 12.99 31.96 -15.67
C GLN A 58 11.71 31.26 -15.17
N CYS A 59 11.58 31.15 -13.85
CA CYS A 59 10.43 30.56 -13.17
C CYS A 59 9.26 31.56 -13.16
N PRO A 60 8.03 31.13 -13.45
CA PRO A 60 6.89 32.02 -13.37
C PRO A 60 6.62 32.41 -11.91
N THR A 61 6.30 33.69 -11.67
CA THR A 61 5.98 34.23 -10.33
C THR A 61 4.63 33.73 -9.78
N SER A 62 3.89 32.96 -10.58
CA SER A 62 2.65 32.27 -10.25
C SER A 62 2.43 31.14 -11.28
N PRO A 63 1.99 29.94 -10.88
CA PRO A 63 1.73 28.87 -11.83
C PRO A 63 0.63 29.31 -12.81
N PRO A 64 0.77 29.09 -14.14
CA PRO A 64 -0.30 29.37 -15.07
C PRO A 64 -1.52 28.49 -14.75
N PRO A 65 -2.75 29.03 -14.79
CA PRO A 65 -3.94 28.23 -14.62
C PRO A 65 -3.98 27.13 -15.69
N PRO A 66 -4.52 25.94 -15.37
CA PRO A 66 -4.66 24.88 -16.36
C PRO A 66 -5.45 25.41 -17.57
N PRO A 67 -5.08 24.99 -18.80
CA PRO A 67 -5.88 25.30 -19.97
C PRO A 67 -7.33 24.86 -19.73
N ILE A 68 -8.28 25.77 -19.90
CA ILE A 68 -9.70 25.41 -19.94
C ILE A 68 -9.89 24.61 -21.23
N VAL A 69 -9.76 23.29 -21.11
CA VAL A 69 -10.25 22.36 -22.11
C VAL A 69 -11.77 22.33 -21.92
N PRO A 70 -12.58 22.73 -22.92
CA PRO A 70 -14.00 22.45 -22.88
C PRO A 70 -14.16 20.95 -22.68
N THR A 71 -14.84 20.56 -21.60
CA THR A 71 -15.15 19.15 -21.36
C THR A 71 -15.83 18.60 -22.61
N PRO A 72 -15.33 17.50 -23.20
CA PRO A 72 -16.08 16.78 -24.21
C PRO A 72 -17.46 16.45 -23.62
N PRO A 73 -18.54 16.57 -24.40
CA PRO A 73 -19.83 16.05 -23.97
C PRO A 73 -19.63 14.58 -23.54
N PRO A 74 -20.32 14.13 -22.48
CA PRO A 74 -20.20 12.77 -21.99
C PRO A 74 -20.39 11.80 -23.17
N PRO A 75 -19.59 10.72 -23.23
CA PRO A 75 -19.73 9.74 -24.30
C PRO A 75 -21.18 9.28 -24.36
N PRO A 76 -21.76 9.13 -25.58
CA PRO A 76 -23.09 8.56 -25.70
C PRO A 76 -23.10 7.19 -25.00
N PRO A 77 -24.17 6.86 -24.25
CA PRO A 77 -24.22 5.62 -23.52
C PRO A 77 -24.04 4.43 -24.47
N PRO A 78 -23.47 3.31 -24.00
CA PRO A 78 -23.49 2.07 -24.76
C PRO A 78 -24.94 1.75 -25.15
N SER A 79 -25.13 1.13 -26.31
CA SER A 79 -26.43 0.79 -26.91
C SER A 79 -27.31 -0.17 -26.07
N SER A 80 -26.96 -0.38 -24.80
CA SER A 80 -27.61 -1.24 -23.83
C SER A 80 -27.92 -0.55 -22.49
N ALA A 81 -27.69 0.76 -22.33
CA ALA A 81 -28.17 1.46 -21.14
C ALA A 81 -29.70 1.56 -21.22
N GLU A 82 -30.42 1.08 -20.21
CA GLU A 82 -31.87 1.17 -20.15
C GLU A 82 -32.29 2.58 -19.71
N GLN A 83 -33.40 3.06 -20.27
CA GLN A 83 -33.96 4.35 -19.89
C GLN A 83 -34.87 4.17 -18.67
N CYS A 84 -34.78 5.08 -17.70
CA CYS A 84 -35.66 5.13 -16.53
C CYS A 84 -36.13 6.58 -16.26
N GLY A 85 -37.05 6.75 -15.30
CA GLY A 85 -37.53 8.06 -14.87
C GLY A 85 -38.50 8.72 -15.86
N LYS A 86 -38.60 10.07 -15.81
CA LYS A 86 -39.58 10.84 -16.59
C LYS A 86 -39.41 10.69 -18.11
N GLN A 87 -38.19 10.38 -18.56
CA GLN A 87 -37.86 10.13 -19.96
C GLN A 87 -38.39 8.77 -20.46
N ALA A 88 -38.74 7.86 -19.54
CA ALA A 88 -39.23 6.51 -19.83
C ALA A 88 -40.57 6.22 -19.15
N GLY A 89 -41.46 7.22 -19.05
CA GLY A 89 -42.80 7.04 -18.48
C GLY A 89 -42.82 6.64 -17.00
N GLY A 90 -41.77 6.96 -16.25
CA GLY A 90 -41.62 6.59 -14.84
C GLY A 90 -41.03 5.20 -14.61
N ALA A 91 -40.47 4.55 -15.64
CA ALA A 91 -39.84 3.24 -15.49
C ALA A 91 -38.74 3.26 -14.41
N LEU A 92 -38.69 2.19 -13.62
CA LEU A 92 -37.61 1.93 -12.67
C LEU A 92 -36.47 1.21 -13.38
N CYS A 93 -35.25 1.49 -12.94
CA CYS A 93 -34.07 0.82 -13.42
C CYS A 93 -34.00 -0.61 -12.82
N PRO A 94 -33.64 -1.64 -13.58
CA PRO A 94 -33.53 -3.00 -13.04
C PRO A 94 -32.35 -3.14 -12.07
N ASN A 95 -32.35 -4.23 -11.30
CA ASN A 95 -31.31 -4.57 -10.32
C ASN A 95 -31.06 -3.51 -9.24
N GLY A 96 -32.03 -2.63 -8.94
CA GLY A 96 -31.87 -1.64 -7.89
C GLY A 96 -31.00 -0.43 -8.27
N LEU A 97 -30.65 -0.28 -9.55
CA LEU A 97 -29.80 0.82 -10.02
C LEU A 97 -30.50 2.18 -9.89
N CYS A 98 -29.72 3.23 -9.70
CA CYS A 98 -30.24 4.59 -9.62
C CYS A 98 -30.63 5.12 -11.00
N CYS A 99 -31.73 5.86 -11.07
CA CYS A 99 -32.10 6.63 -12.25
C CYS A 99 -31.46 8.01 -12.19
N SER A 100 -30.52 8.31 -13.09
CA SER A 100 -29.90 9.64 -13.16
C SER A 100 -30.93 10.74 -13.49
N GLN A 101 -30.57 12.00 -13.28
CA GLN A 101 -31.38 13.17 -13.70
C GLN A 101 -31.69 13.19 -15.22
N TRP A 102 -30.90 12.46 -16.00
CA TRP A 102 -31.01 12.35 -17.46
C TRP A 102 -31.81 11.14 -17.94
N GLY A 103 -32.27 10.28 -17.02
CA GLY A 103 -33.17 9.17 -17.33
C GLY A 103 -32.46 7.88 -17.73
N TRP A 104 -31.33 7.59 -17.11
CA TRP A 104 -30.52 6.39 -17.40
C TRP A 104 -30.19 5.63 -16.12
N CYS A 105 -30.10 4.30 -16.23
CA CYS A 105 -29.75 3.40 -15.12
C CYS A 105 -28.23 3.39 -14.85
N GLY A 106 -27.82 3.46 -13.57
CA GLY A 106 -26.42 3.23 -13.17
C GLY A 106 -26.21 3.24 -11.66
N ASN A 107 -24.98 2.96 -11.20
CA ASN A 107 -24.64 2.84 -9.78
C ASN A 107 -23.51 3.77 -9.32
N THR A 108 -23.08 4.75 -10.14
CA THR A 108 -22.07 5.74 -9.76
C THR A 108 -22.73 7.01 -9.22
N ALA A 109 -21.92 7.93 -8.67
CA ALA A 109 -22.40 9.22 -8.16
C ALA A 109 -23.16 10.05 -9.20
N ASP A 110 -22.85 9.92 -10.49
CA ASP A 110 -23.56 10.63 -11.57
C ASP A 110 -25.01 10.15 -11.76
N TYR A 111 -25.30 8.92 -11.33
CA TYR A 111 -26.63 8.30 -11.40
C TYR A 111 -27.37 8.39 -10.06
N CYS A 112 -26.66 8.19 -8.96
CA CYS A 112 -27.22 8.12 -7.60
C CYS A 112 -27.16 9.44 -6.83
N GLY A 113 -26.45 10.44 -7.33
CA GLY A 113 -26.23 11.71 -6.67
C GLY A 113 -27.32 12.74 -6.91
N THR A 114 -26.94 14.01 -6.93
CA THR A 114 -27.86 15.15 -7.09
C THR A 114 -28.67 15.03 -8.38
N GLY A 115 -30.00 15.11 -8.25
CA GLY A 115 -30.93 15.02 -9.38
C GLY A 115 -31.35 13.60 -9.75
N CYS A 116 -30.91 12.58 -9.02
CA CYS A 116 -31.42 11.22 -9.17
C CYS A 116 -32.96 11.18 -9.07
N GLN A 117 -33.62 10.48 -9.99
CA GLN A 117 -35.08 10.47 -10.16
C GLN A 117 -35.78 9.33 -9.41
N SER A 118 -35.14 8.16 -9.29
CA SER A 118 -35.69 6.98 -8.62
C SER A 118 -34.57 6.01 -8.19
N GLN A 119 -34.86 5.16 -7.19
CA GLN A 119 -33.91 4.20 -6.61
C GLN A 119 -32.62 4.87 -6.07
N CYS A 120 -32.75 6.12 -5.65
CA CYS A 120 -31.67 6.91 -5.07
C CYS A 120 -31.42 6.50 -3.62
N PRO A 121 -30.19 6.65 -3.10
CA PRO A 121 -29.92 6.54 -1.68
C PRO A 121 -30.79 7.55 -0.93
N SER A 122 -31.50 7.10 0.10
CA SER A 122 -32.32 8.01 0.92
C SER A 122 -31.40 9.00 1.63
N PRO A 123 -31.66 10.33 1.57
CA PRO A 123 -30.97 11.25 2.45
C PRO A 123 -31.34 10.89 3.92
N PRO A 124 -30.40 11.00 4.87
CA PRO A 124 -30.71 10.77 6.27
C PRO A 124 -31.80 11.77 6.75
N PRO A 125 -32.63 11.39 7.75
CA PRO A 125 -33.74 12.23 8.19
C PRO A 125 -33.26 13.59 8.71
N PRO A 126 -34.00 14.69 8.48
CA PRO A 126 -33.66 15.99 9.06
C PRO A 126 -33.84 15.96 10.59
N PRO A 127 -32.97 16.64 11.35
CA PRO A 127 -33.05 16.66 12.81
C PRO A 127 -34.29 17.44 13.30
N PRO A 128 -34.88 17.07 14.45
CA PRO A 128 -36.03 17.76 15.04
C PRO A 128 -35.69 19.18 15.56
N PRO A 129 -36.70 20.03 15.82
CA PRO A 129 -36.52 21.42 16.24
C PRO A 129 -35.76 21.54 17.56
N ILE A 130 -34.84 22.50 17.61
CA ILE A 130 -33.90 22.76 18.72
C ILE A 130 -34.67 23.23 19.97
N VAL A 131 -34.87 22.31 20.91
CA VAL A 131 -34.94 22.63 22.34
C VAL A 131 -33.49 22.82 22.81
N PRO A 132 -33.14 23.83 23.64
CA PRO A 132 -31.78 23.97 24.13
C PRO A 132 -31.45 22.82 25.09
N THR A 133 -31.01 21.72 24.53
CA THR A 133 -30.40 20.60 25.26
C THR A 133 -28.93 20.91 25.52
N PRO A 134 -28.36 20.41 26.64
CA PRO A 134 -26.96 20.62 27.00
C PRO A 134 -26.06 20.15 25.85
N PRO A 135 -24.84 20.72 25.72
CA PRO A 135 -23.93 20.35 24.65
C PRO A 135 -23.74 18.83 24.61
N PRO A 136 -23.67 18.23 23.41
CA PRO A 136 -23.38 16.81 23.28
C PRO A 136 -22.08 16.52 24.03
N PRO A 137 -21.97 15.37 24.75
CA PRO A 137 -20.68 14.97 25.28
C PRO A 137 -19.70 14.97 24.10
N PRO A 138 -18.48 15.51 24.28
CA PRO A 138 -17.50 15.57 23.21
C PRO A 138 -17.41 14.18 22.59
N SER A 139 -17.47 14.10 21.25
CA SER A 139 -16.95 12.93 20.56
C SER A 139 -15.60 12.63 21.20
N PRO A 140 -15.35 11.40 21.66
CA PRO A 140 -14.13 11.12 22.39
C PRO A 140 -13.00 11.63 21.51
N THR A 141 -12.32 12.66 22.00
CA THR A 141 -11.01 13.02 21.52
C THR A 141 -10.27 11.70 21.46
N PRO A 142 -9.65 11.32 20.31
CA PRO A 142 -8.79 10.15 20.32
C PRO A 142 -7.92 10.34 21.54
N SER A 143 -8.03 9.45 22.53
CA SER A 143 -6.98 9.33 23.52
C SER A 143 -5.71 9.29 22.70
N GLY A 144 -4.63 9.89 23.17
CA GLY A 144 -3.34 9.85 22.48
C GLY A 144 -2.79 8.42 22.30
N ASP A 145 -3.62 7.40 22.44
CA ASP A 145 -3.39 5.96 22.49
C ASP A 145 -4.20 5.20 21.41
N ASP A 146 -4.97 5.86 20.52
CA ASP A 146 -5.61 5.19 19.36
C ASP A 146 -4.74 5.32 18.10
N VAL A 147 -4.67 4.28 17.29
CA VAL A 147 -3.84 4.25 16.07
C VAL A 147 -4.23 5.35 15.06
N SER A 148 -5.49 5.82 15.06
CA SER A 148 -5.93 6.93 14.19
C SER A 148 -5.27 8.27 14.53
N SER A 149 -4.67 8.41 15.72
CA SER A 149 -3.87 9.58 16.08
C SER A 149 -2.49 9.58 15.40
N ILE A 150 -2.03 8.42 14.93
CA ILE A 150 -0.73 8.23 14.27
C ILE A 150 -0.87 8.24 12.75
N ILE A 151 -1.87 7.55 12.22
CA ILE A 151 -2.13 7.45 10.78
C ILE A 151 -3.59 7.81 10.49
N THR A 152 -3.79 8.98 9.87
CA THR A 152 -5.11 9.40 9.40
C THR A 152 -5.49 8.70 8.09
N SER A 153 -6.77 8.74 7.70
CA SER A 153 -7.19 8.25 6.38
C SER A 153 -6.43 8.92 5.24
N SER A 154 -6.20 10.23 5.33
CA SER A 154 -5.47 10.99 4.31
C SER A 154 -4.01 10.55 4.21
N LEU A 155 -3.35 10.25 5.34
CA LEU A 155 -1.99 9.75 5.34
C LEU A 155 -1.94 8.30 4.82
N PHE A 156 -2.88 7.44 5.22
CA PHE A 156 -3.01 6.09 4.68
C PHE A 156 -3.15 6.10 3.15
N ASP A 157 -3.98 7.01 2.60
CA ASP A 157 -4.13 7.20 1.16
C ASP A 157 -2.87 7.74 0.49
N LYS A 158 -2.13 8.61 1.18
CA LYS A 158 -0.85 9.15 0.69
C LYS A 158 0.23 8.07 0.63
N LEU A 159 0.30 7.19 1.62
CA LEU A 159 1.28 6.09 1.68
C LEU A 159 0.96 4.98 0.67
N LEU A 160 -0.31 4.76 0.36
CA LEU A 160 -0.79 3.71 -0.53
C LEU A 160 -1.59 4.27 -1.72
N PRO A 161 -0.99 5.14 -2.56
CA PRO A 161 -1.73 5.95 -3.53
C PRO A 161 -2.26 5.14 -4.73
N TYR A 162 -1.58 4.05 -5.13
CA TYR A 162 -1.97 3.25 -6.29
C TYR A 162 -2.66 1.92 -5.97
N ARG A 163 -2.97 1.63 -4.69
CA ARG A 163 -3.65 0.37 -4.32
C ARG A 163 -5.03 0.20 -4.98
N ASN A 164 -5.67 1.33 -5.32
CA ASN A 164 -6.96 1.40 -6.02
C ASN A 164 -6.82 1.69 -7.53
N ASP A 165 -5.62 1.56 -8.08
CA ASP A 165 -5.44 1.62 -9.52
C ASP A 165 -6.18 0.45 -10.19
N PRO A 166 -6.86 0.65 -11.34
CA PRO A 166 -7.56 -0.44 -12.05
C PRO A 166 -6.68 -1.63 -12.44
N ARG A 167 -5.36 -1.48 -12.44
CA ARG A 167 -4.40 -2.57 -12.68
C ARG A 167 -4.18 -3.47 -11.45
N CYS A 168 -4.62 -3.05 -10.27
CA CYS A 168 -4.45 -3.77 -9.02
C CYS A 168 -5.66 -4.66 -8.71
N GLU A 169 -5.39 -5.86 -8.20
CA GLU A 169 -6.42 -6.78 -7.66
C GLU A 169 -7.08 -6.17 -6.41
N GLY A 170 -6.30 -5.44 -5.61
CA GLY A 170 -6.72 -4.80 -4.36
C GLY A 170 -7.71 -3.65 -4.50
N ASN A 171 -8.11 -3.28 -5.72
CA ASN A 171 -8.86 -2.07 -5.99
C ASN A 171 -10.21 -2.01 -5.23
N GLY A 172 -10.26 -1.17 -4.19
CA GLY A 172 -11.39 -1.02 -3.27
C GLY A 172 -11.40 -1.98 -2.08
N PHE A 173 -10.54 -3.00 -2.07
CA PHE A 173 -10.47 -3.99 -1.00
C PHE A 173 -9.80 -3.42 0.27
N TYR A 174 -8.58 -2.89 0.13
CA TYR A 174 -7.82 -2.36 1.26
C TYR A 174 -8.21 -0.92 1.58
N ASN A 175 -9.21 -0.75 2.44
CA ASN A 175 -9.68 0.56 2.88
C ASN A 175 -9.24 0.90 4.31
N TYR A 176 -9.21 2.19 4.63
CA TYR A 176 -8.73 2.70 5.92
C TYR A 176 -9.60 2.24 7.09
N ASP A 177 -10.92 2.16 6.91
CA ASP A 177 -11.83 1.71 7.97
C ASP A 177 -11.58 0.25 8.35
N ALA A 178 -11.30 -0.60 7.36
CA ALA A 178 -10.94 -2.00 7.60
C ALA A 178 -9.59 -2.13 8.33
N PHE A 179 -8.59 -1.34 7.93
CA PHE A 179 -7.32 -1.27 8.64
C PHE A 179 -7.51 -0.83 10.10
N LEU A 180 -8.28 0.24 10.34
CA LEU A 180 -8.51 0.79 11.66
C LEU A 180 -9.31 -0.17 12.56
N ALA A 181 -10.34 -0.82 12.01
CA ALA A 181 -11.11 -1.84 12.72
C ALA A 181 -10.26 -3.06 13.10
N ALA A 182 -9.38 -3.51 12.21
CA ALA A 182 -8.44 -4.57 12.51
C ALA A 182 -7.42 -4.16 13.56
N ALA A 183 -6.77 -3.00 13.41
CA ALA A 183 -5.77 -2.48 14.34
C ALA A 183 -6.29 -2.36 15.77
N ARG A 184 -7.53 -1.89 15.95
CA ARG A 184 -8.18 -1.78 17.26
C ARG A 184 -8.42 -3.12 17.96
N SER A 185 -8.31 -4.24 17.25
CA SER A 185 -8.41 -5.58 17.84
C SER A 185 -7.10 -6.06 18.49
N PHE A 186 -6.00 -5.32 18.35
CA PHE A 186 -4.68 -5.70 18.86
C PHE A 186 -4.11 -4.60 19.76
N THR A 187 -4.15 -4.83 21.07
CA THR A 187 -3.55 -3.90 22.03
C THR A 187 -2.06 -3.73 21.77
N GLY A 188 -1.59 -2.49 21.74
CA GLY A 188 -0.19 -2.13 21.57
C GLY A 188 0.24 -1.82 20.14
N PHE A 189 -0.46 -2.33 19.12
CA PHE A 189 -0.13 -2.09 17.72
C PHE A 189 -0.31 -0.61 17.34
N GLY A 190 0.79 0.08 17.04
CA GLY A 190 0.79 1.51 16.72
C GLY A 190 0.49 2.41 17.93
N THR A 191 0.45 1.85 19.13
CA THR A 191 0.04 2.55 20.36
C THR A 191 1.05 2.38 21.51
N THR A 192 2.16 1.69 21.27
CA THR A 192 3.22 1.47 22.27
C THR A 192 4.41 2.40 22.06
N GLY A 193 4.91 2.99 23.14
CA GLY A 193 6.10 3.86 23.11
C GLY A 193 5.80 5.33 22.78
N ASP A 194 6.85 6.10 22.53
CA ASP A 194 6.72 7.49 22.09
C ASP A 194 6.11 7.59 20.68
N VAL A 195 5.78 8.82 20.25
CA VAL A 195 5.11 9.06 18.97
C VAL A 195 5.98 8.59 17.80
N ASP A 196 7.30 8.75 17.88
CA ASP A 196 8.22 8.33 16.82
C ASP A 196 8.28 6.80 16.72
N THR A 197 8.28 6.10 17.85
CA THR A 197 8.20 4.64 17.91
C THR A 197 6.90 4.14 17.25
N ARG A 198 5.77 4.77 17.56
CA ARG A 198 4.47 4.42 16.99
C ARG A 198 4.39 4.68 15.49
N LYS A 199 4.87 5.84 15.02
CA LYS A 199 4.99 6.14 13.59
C LYS A 199 5.87 5.11 12.87
N ARG A 200 7.00 4.77 13.48
CA ARG A 200 7.97 3.81 12.94
C ARG A 200 7.40 2.40 12.87
N GLU A 201 6.62 1.98 13.87
CA GLU A 201 5.91 0.71 13.82
C GLU A 201 4.92 0.66 12.65
N ILE A 202 4.09 1.69 12.48
CA ILE A 202 3.14 1.73 11.36
C ILE A 202 3.86 1.78 10.01
N ALA A 203 4.93 2.56 9.89
CA ALA A 203 5.77 2.59 8.70
C ALA A 203 6.40 1.23 8.39
N ALA A 204 6.89 0.52 9.41
CA ALA A 204 7.52 -0.78 9.28
C ALA A 204 6.52 -1.87 8.88
N PHE A 205 5.36 -1.91 9.55
CA PHE A 205 4.27 -2.81 9.22
C PHE A 205 3.82 -2.62 7.78
N LEU A 206 3.44 -1.38 7.41
CA LEU A 206 3.02 -1.05 6.05
C LEU A 206 4.14 -1.31 5.05
N GLY A 207 5.40 -1.04 5.38
CA GLY A 207 6.53 -1.28 4.48
C GLY A 207 6.69 -2.76 4.14
N GLN A 208 6.57 -3.63 5.14
CA GLN A 208 6.66 -5.07 4.92
C GLN A 208 5.47 -5.59 4.12
N THR A 209 4.25 -5.22 4.50
CA THR A 209 3.05 -5.70 3.80
C THR A 209 2.91 -5.11 2.40
N SER A 210 3.38 -3.89 2.17
CA SER A 210 3.48 -3.30 0.83
C SER A 210 4.43 -4.08 -0.07
N HIS A 211 5.54 -4.59 0.45
CA HIS A 211 6.41 -5.48 -0.31
C HIS A 211 5.70 -6.77 -0.70
N GLU A 212 5.05 -7.45 0.26
CA GLU A 212 4.34 -8.71 0.00
C GLU A 212 3.26 -8.58 -1.08
N THR A 213 2.68 -7.38 -1.21
CA THR A 213 1.54 -7.10 -2.08
C THR A 213 1.88 -6.13 -3.22
N THR A 214 3.17 -5.92 -3.51
CA THR A 214 3.60 -4.87 -4.43
C THR A 214 3.20 -5.14 -5.88
N GLY A 215 2.65 -4.12 -6.53
CA GLY A 215 2.48 -4.06 -7.98
C GLY A 215 3.53 -3.18 -8.66
N GLY A 216 4.55 -2.72 -7.92
CA GLY A 216 5.51 -1.73 -8.39
C GLY A 216 6.54 -2.29 -9.36
N TRP A 217 7.00 -1.44 -10.27
CA TRP A 217 8.15 -1.68 -11.15
C TRP A 217 9.05 -0.44 -11.19
N ALA A 218 10.26 -0.58 -11.73
CA ALA A 218 11.29 0.47 -11.66
C ALA A 218 10.85 1.85 -12.17
N THR A 219 9.97 1.88 -13.17
CA THR A 219 9.45 3.10 -13.80
C THR A 219 7.96 3.32 -13.54
N ALA A 220 7.42 2.74 -12.46
CA ALA A 220 6.02 2.91 -12.13
C ALA A 220 5.69 4.38 -11.83
N PRO A 221 4.47 4.87 -12.16
CA PRO A 221 4.02 6.19 -11.72
C PRO A 221 4.19 6.33 -10.19
N GLY A 222 4.83 7.41 -9.74
CA GLY A 222 5.16 7.60 -8.31
C GLY A 222 6.31 6.75 -7.78
N GLY A 223 6.98 5.96 -8.64
CA GLY A 223 8.06 5.05 -8.27
C GLY A 223 7.57 3.69 -7.74
N PRO A 224 8.46 2.70 -7.62
CA PRO A 224 8.09 1.33 -7.23
C PRO A 224 7.45 1.25 -5.83
N PHE A 225 7.77 2.19 -4.95
CA PHE A 225 7.33 2.19 -3.55
C PHE A 225 5.95 2.87 -3.33
N ALA A 226 5.32 3.35 -4.40
CA ALA A 226 3.95 3.87 -4.37
C ALA A 226 2.88 2.79 -4.62
N TRP A 227 3.31 1.56 -4.89
CA TRP A 227 2.50 0.46 -5.43
C TRP A 227 2.30 -0.72 -4.45
N GLY A 228 2.44 -0.46 -3.15
CA GLY A 228 2.05 -1.43 -2.12
C GLY A 228 0.55 -1.71 -2.15
N TYR A 229 0.13 -2.85 -1.60
CA TYR A 229 -1.28 -3.24 -1.49
C TYR A 229 -1.99 -3.41 -2.84
N CYS A 230 -1.25 -3.74 -3.90
CA CYS A 230 -1.82 -3.96 -5.22
C CYS A 230 -2.44 -5.36 -5.37
N PHE A 231 -1.85 -6.38 -4.73
CA PHE A 231 -2.34 -7.75 -4.75
C PHE A 231 -3.05 -8.16 -3.46
N ILE A 232 -4.06 -9.02 -3.58
CA ILE A 232 -4.73 -9.68 -2.46
C ILE A 232 -4.26 -11.12 -2.36
N THR A 233 -4.11 -11.79 -3.50
CA THR A 233 -3.75 -13.21 -3.55
C THR A 233 -2.42 -13.44 -4.25
N GLU A 234 -1.71 -14.48 -3.82
CA GLU A 234 -0.47 -14.92 -4.45
C GLU A 234 -0.71 -15.16 -5.95
N ARG A 235 0.22 -14.68 -6.79
CA ARG A 235 0.08 -14.82 -8.24
C ARG A 235 0.22 -16.27 -8.71
N ASN A 236 1.14 -17.02 -8.10
CA ASN A 236 1.41 -18.42 -8.41
C ASN A 236 0.81 -19.32 -7.32
N LYS A 237 -0.51 -19.48 -7.34
CA LYS A 237 -1.27 -20.19 -6.30
C LYS A 237 -0.88 -21.68 -6.23
N LEU A 238 -0.20 -22.07 -5.16
CA LEU A 238 0.07 -23.46 -4.81
C LEU A 238 -0.75 -23.89 -3.58
N VAL A 239 -0.70 -25.19 -3.25
CA VAL A 239 -1.51 -25.75 -2.15
C VAL A 239 -0.98 -25.35 -0.77
N TYR A 240 0.35 -25.27 -0.60
CA TYR A 240 1.03 -24.98 0.68
C TYR A 240 0.46 -25.75 1.87
N CYS A 241 0.57 -27.07 1.81
CA CYS A 241 0.08 -28.00 2.82
C CYS A 241 1.25 -28.78 3.43
N SER A 242 1.43 -28.64 4.74
CA SER A 242 2.30 -29.46 5.57
C SER A 242 1.42 -30.06 6.68
N PRO A 243 0.82 -31.25 6.45
CA PRO A 243 -0.20 -31.77 7.35
C PRO A 243 0.39 -32.13 8.72
N SER A 244 -0.30 -31.72 9.79
CA SER A 244 -0.01 -32.15 11.16
C SER A 244 -1.30 -32.60 11.86
N ALA A 245 -1.18 -33.12 13.09
CA ALA A 245 -2.35 -33.49 13.90
C ALA A 245 -3.17 -32.25 14.30
N GLU A 246 -2.49 -31.14 14.58
CA GLU A 246 -3.08 -29.86 14.99
C GLU A 246 -3.69 -29.12 13.79
N TRP A 247 -3.01 -29.12 12.65
CA TRP A 247 -3.40 -28.37 11.47
C TRP A 247 -3.47 -29.29 10.24
N PRO A 248 -4.49 -30.17 10.16
CA PRO A 248 -4.67 -31.03 9.00
C PRO A 248 -4.96 -30.19 7.75
N CYS A 249 -4.56 -30.69 6.58
CA CYS A 249 -4.95 -30.06 5.33
C CYS A 249 -6.38 -30.45 4.96
N VAL A 250 -7.26 -29.48 4.85
CA VAL A 250 -8.67 -29.72 4.50
C VAL A 250 -8.78 -30.07 3.01
N PRO A 251 -9.43 -31.18 2.64
CA PRO A 251 -9.59 -31.57 1.24
C PRO A 251 -10.17 -30.43 0.37
N GLY A 252 -9.55 -30.18 -0.78
CA GLY A 252 -9.98 -29.15 -1.72
C GLY A 252 -9.62 -27.71 -1.31
N LYS A 253 -8.93 -27.50 -0.18
CA LYS A 253 -8.47 -26.18 0.26
C LYS A 253 -7.00 -25.95 -0.10
N GLN A 254 -6.66 -24.68 -0.33
CA GLN A 254 -5.33 -24.21 -0.66
C GLN A 254 -4.94 -23.05 0.24
N TYR A 255 -3.70 -23.05 0.70
CA TYR A 255 -3.16 -22.11 1.68
C TYR A 255 -2.05 -21.23 1.09
N TYR A 256 -2.20 -20.85 -0.18
CA TYR A 256 -1.38 -19.82 -0.82
C TYR A 256 -1.51 -18.46 -0.13
N GLY A 257 -0.59 -17.54 -0.45
CA GLY A 257 -0.54 -16.20 0.11
C GLY A 257 -1.85 -15.43 -0.06
N ARG A 258 -2.42 -14.93 1.05
CA ARG A 258 -3.57 -14.02 1.04
C ARG A 258 -3.35 -12.83 1.97
N GLY A 259 -3.91 -11.69 1.59
CA GLY A 259 -3.92 -10.47 2.40
C GLY A 259 -2.55 -9.77 2.50
N PRO A 260 -2.44 -8.76 3.38
CA PRO A 260 -1.29 -7.86 3.42
C PRO A 260 0.04 -8.55 3.74
N ILE A 261 0.03 -9.60 4.57
CA ILE A 261 1.26 -10.35 4.92
C ILE A 261 1.47 -11.58 4.04
N GLN A 262 0.63 -11.77 3.00
CA GLN A 262 0.57 -12.99 2.18
C GLN A 262 0.60 -14.26 3.05
N LEU A 263 -0.35 -14.37 3.99
CA LEU A 263 -0.45 -15.50 4.91
C LEU A 263 -0.45 -16.82 4.12
N THR A 264 0.54 -17.67 4.37
CA THR A 264 0.82 -18.88 3.59
C THR A 264 1.03 -20.08 4.51
N TRP A 265 0.68 -21.29 4.07
CA TRP A 265 0.72 -22.58 4.78
C TRP A 265 -0.45 -22.85 5.74
N ASN A 266 -0.99 -24.08 5.68
CA ASN A 266 -2.09 -24.57 6.52
C ASN A 266 -1.89 -24.31 8.03
N TYR A 267 -0.68 -24.51 8.56
CA TYR A 267 -0.40 -24.27 9.97
C TYR A 267 -0.53 -22.79 10.37
N ASN A 268 -0.21 -21.86 9.48
CA ASN A 268 -0.37 -20.43 9.73
C ASN A 268 -1.84 -20.01 9.67
N TYR A 269 -2.60 -20.54 8.70
CA TYR A 269 -4.06 -20.34 8.65
C TYR A 269 -4.75 -20.91 9.89
N GLY A 270 -4.33 -22.09 10.33
CA GLY A 270 -4.82 -22.72 11.56
C GLY A 270 -4.56 -21.85 12.80
N GLN A 271 -3.30 -21.45 13.02
CA GLN A 271 -2.92 -20.62 14.15
C GLN A 271 -3.60 -19.24 14.13
N ALA A 272 -3.65 -18.58 12.97
CA ALA A 272 -4.35 -17.31 12.81
C ALA A 272 -5.85 -17.47 13.08
N GLY A 273 -6.45 -18.53 12.56
CA GLY A 273 -7.87 -18.81 12.73
C GLY A 273 -8.23 -19.02 14.20
N GLU A 274 -7.46 -19.85 14.91
CA GLU A 274 -7.65 -20.09 16.34
C GLU A 274 -7.51 -18.79 17.15
N ALA A 275 -6.49 -17.98 16.86
CA ALA A 275 -6.24 -16.72 17.58
C ALA A 275 -7.33 -15.67 17.31
N LEU A 276 -7.84 -15.60 16.08
CA LEU A 276 -8.81 -14.59 15.65
C LEU A 276 -10.27 -15.00 15.84
N GLY A 277 -10.53 -16.28 16.16
CA GLY A 277 -11.89 -16.83 16.30
C GLY A 277 -12.57 -17.17 14.97
N TYR A 278 -11.79 -17.54 13.94
CA TYR A 278 -12.27 -17.91 12.61
C TYR A 278 -11.81 -19.32 12.23
N ASP A 279 -12.66 -20.12 11.57
CA ASP A 279 -12.21 -21.38 10.95
C ASP A 279 -11.53 -21.10 9.60
N LEU A 280 -10.31 -20.57 9.67
CA LEU A 280 -9.48 -20.27 8.50
C LEU A 280 -8.85 -21.52 7.86
N LEU A 281 -8.84 -22.65 8.57
CA LEU A 281 -8.33 -23.90 8.02
C LEU A 281 -9.31 -24.48 6.98
N SER A 282 -10.61 -24.41 7.25
CA SER A 282 -11.67 -24.79 6.30
C SER A 282 -12.07 -23.64 5.36
N ASN A 283 -11.88 -22.39 5.77
CA ASN A 283 -12.29 -21.20 5.02
C ASN A 283 -11.13 -20.21 4.77
N PRO A 284 -10.03 -20.65 4.14
CA PRO A 284 -8.85 -19.79 3.95
C PRO A 284 -9.13 -18.58 3.05
N ASP A 285 -10.12 -18.67 2.17
CA ASP A 285 -10.50 -17.57 1.26
C ASP A 285 -11.05 -16.33 1.98
N LEU A 286 -11.50 -16.46 3.24
CA LEU A 286 -11.96 -15.31 4.03
C LEU A 286 -10.86 -14.24 4.18
N VAL A 287 -9.58 -14.63 4.21
CA VAL A 287 -8.44 -13.70 4.28
C VAL A 287 -8.33 -12.83 3.00
N ALA A 288 -8.93 -13.26 1.89
CA ALA A 288 -8.94 -12.53 0.62
C ALA A 288 -10.31 -11.93 0.27
N THR A 289 -11.37 -12.14 1.06
CA THR A 289 -12.72 -11.64 0.78
C THR A 289 -13.28 -10.75 1.89
N ASP A 290 -12.79 -10.86 3.12
CA ASP A 290 -13.09 -9.94 4.22
C ASP A 290 -11.88 -9.03 4.48
N PRO A 291 -11.97 -7.72 4.17
CA PRO A 291 -10.83 -6.82 4.32
C PRO A 291 -10.44 -6.59 5.78
N ILE A 292 -11.38 -6.66 6.73
CA ILE A 292 -11.06 -6.53 8.16
C ILE A 292 -10.26 -7.77 8.59
N LEU A 293 -10.74 -8.97 8.25
CA LEU A 293 -10.03 -10.21 8.58
C LEU A 293 -8.66 -10.30 7.89
N SER A 294 -8.56 -9.78 6.66
CA SER A 294 -7.30 -9.68 5.92
C SER A 294 -6.25 -8.88 6.69
N PHE A 295 -6.61 -7.69 7.18
CA PHE A 295 -5.73 -6.90 8.04
C PHE A 295 -5.49 -7.57 9.39
N LYS A 296 -6.51 -8.19 10.01
CA LYS A 296 -6.33 -8.92 11.28
C LYS A 296 -5.31 -10.04 11.16
N ALA A 297 -5.32 -10.82 10.08
CA ALA A 297 -4.33 -11.86 9.84
C ALA A 297 -2.91 -11.29 9.74
N ALA A 298 -2.74 -10.15 9.07
CA ALA A 298 -1.44 -9.48 8.96
C ALA A 298 -0.95 -8.92 10.31
N ILE A 299 -1.82 -8.26 11.07
CA ILE A 299 -1.47 -7.70 12.38
C ILE A 299 -1.25 -8.83 13.40
N TRP A 300 -2.03 -9.91 13.35
CA TRP A 300 -1.77 -11.11 14.15
C TRP A 300 -0.36 -11.64 13.93
N PHE A 301 0.08 -11.80 12.67
CA PHE A 301 1.43 -12.24 12.36
C PHE A 301 2.48 -11.27 12.93
N TRP A 302 2.25 -9.96 12.76
CA TRP A 302 3.14 -8.91 13.26
C TRP A 302 3.32 -8.93 14.78
N MET A 303 2.22 -9.17 15.51
CA MET A 303 2.17 -9.11 16.98
C MET A 303 2.59 -10.43 17.65
N THR A 304 2.68 -11.54 16.90
CA THR A 304 2.80 -12.89 17.47
C THR A 304 4.24 -13.44 17.31
N PRO A 305 4.97 -13.73 18.40
CA PRO A 305 6.25 -14.43 18.32
C PRO A 305 6.04 -15.89 17.88
N GLN A 306 6.95 -16.46 17.10
CA GLN A 306 6.82 -17.83 16.59
C GLN A 306 8.12 -18.63 16.80
N GLY A 307 8.08 -19.61 17.71
CA GLY A 307 9.25 -20.44 18.02
C GLY A 307 10.42 -19.59 18.53
N ASN A 308 11.54 -19.60 17.79
CA ASN A 308 12.72 -18.78 18.10
C ASN A 308 12.67 -17.34 17.55
N LYS A 309 11.60 -16.98 16.81
CA LYS A 309 11.41 -15.63 16.28
C LYS A 309 10.66 -14.77 17.31
N PRO A 310 11.18 -13.59 17.68
CA PRO A 310 10.36 -12.61 18.41
C PRO A 310 9.22 -12.09 17.52
N SER A 311 8.26 -11.36 18.09
CA SER A 311 7.29 -10.64 17.27
C SER A 311 7.95 -9.44 16.58
N SER A 312 7.50 -9.11 15.38
CA SER A 312 7.93 -7.89 14.68
C SER A 312 7.61 -6.64 15.49
N HIS A 313 6.47 -6.66 16.21
CA HIS A 313 6.10 -5.65 17.20
C HIS A 313 7.20 -5.42 18.24
N ASP A 314 7.59 -6.44 19.01
CA ASP A 314 8.57 -6.29 20.07
C ASP A 314 9.94 -5.83 19.54
N VAL A 315 10.30 -6.19 18.30
CA VAL A 315 11.51 -5.71 17.64
C VAL A 315 11.45 -4.21 17.37
N ILE A 316 10.40 -3.73 16.70
CA ILE A 316 10.35 -2.32 16.24
C ILE A 316 10.15 -1.33 17.38
N ILE A 317 9.48 -1.74 18.47
CA ILE A 317 9.29 -0.90 19.66
C ILE A 317 10.48 -0.94 20.63
N GLY A 318 11.56 -1.67 20.28
CA GLY A 318 12.77 -1.77 21.10
C GLY A 318 12.63 -2.63 22.36
N LYS A 319 11.61 -3.49 22.44
CA LYS A 319 11.35 -4.37 23.59
C LYS A 319 12.10 -5.70 23.50
N TRP A 320 12.36 -6.19 22.29
CA TRP A 320 13.14 -7.41 22.10
C TRP A 320 14.62 -7.18 22.41
N VAL A 321 15.15 -7.99 23.31
CA VAL A 321 16.57 -8.04 23.64
C VAL A 321 17.19 -9.27 22.95
N PRO A 322 18.13 -9.11 22.01
CA PRO A 322 18.77 -10.22 21.33
C PRO A 322 19.48 -11.16 22.30
N SER A 323 19.33 -12.48 22.10
CA SER A 323 20.11 -13.46 22.84
C SER A 323 21.58 -13.50 22.36
N ALA A 324 22.44 -14.19 23.09
CA ALA A 324 23.81 -14.46 22.63
C ALA A 324 23.83 -15.18 21.27
N ALA A 325 22.87 -16.08 21.02
CA ALA A 325 22.73 -16.76 19.73
C ALA A 325 22.35 -15.78 18.61
N ASP A 326 21.48 -14.81 18.89
CA ASP A 326 21.10 -13.76 17.94
C ASP A 326 22.27 -12.85 17.59
N ILE A 327 22.99 -12.37 18.61
CA ILE A 327 24.18 -11.53 18.41
C ILE A 327 25.22 -12.28 17.57
N SER A 328 25.50 -13.54 17.89
CA SER A 328 26.46 -14.36 17.12
C SER A 328 26.02 -14.63 15.68
N ALA A 329 24.71 -14.55 15.42
CA ALA A 329 24.10 -14.69 14.11
C ALA A 329 23.96 -13.35 13.36
N GLY A 330 24.44 -12.24 13.93
CA GLY A 330 24.33 -10.90 13.36
C GLY A 330 22.93 -10.28 13.49
N ARG A 331 21.99 -10.90 14.23
CA ARG A 331 20.63 -10.41 14.40
C ARG A 331 20.57 -9.36 15.50
N LEU A 332 20.55 -8.09 15.11
CA LEU A 332 20.45 -6.93 16.00
C LEU A 332 19.12 -6.19 15.79
N PRO A 333 18.58 -5.46 16.79
CA PRO A 333 17.28 -4.81 16.66
C PRO A 333 17.26 -3.83 15.48
N GLY A 334 16.19 -3.90 14.68
CA GLY A 334 16.01 -3.07 13.49
C GLY A 334 15.15 -3.74 12.43
N TYR A 335 14.88 -2.99 11.36
CA TYR A 335 13.96 -3.41 10.29
C TYR A 335 14.44 -4.68 9.55
N GLY A 336 15.75 -4.91 9.48
CA GLY A 336 16.33 -6.10 8.89
C GLY A 336 15.94 -7.39 9.61
N VAL A 337 15.91 -7.38 10.95
CA VAL A 337 15.45 -8.55 11.72
C VAL A 337 13.97 -8.85 11.46
N ILE A 338 13.14 -7.83 11.21
CA ILE A 338 11.73 -8.01 10.84
C ILE A 338 11.63 -8.73 9.48
N THR A 339 12.43 -8.33 8.50
CA THR A 339 12.55 -9.07 7.22
C THR A 339 12.99 -10.52 7.44
N ASN A 340 13.92 -10.75 8.37
CA ASN A 340 14.38 -12.10 8.73
C ASN A 340 13.26 -12.95 9.36
N ILE A 341 12.42 -12.36 10.23
CA ILE A 341 11.24 -13.00 10.82
C ILE A 341 10.26 -13.45 9.73
N ILE A 342 9.96 -12.55 8.78
CA ILE A 342 8.97 -12.77 7.71
C ILE A 342 9.47 -13.79 6.70
N ASN A 343 10.64 -13.58 6.09
CA ASN A 343 11.13 -14.43 5.00
C ASN A 343 12.64 -14.65 4.97
N GLY A 344 13.31 -14.62 6.14
CA GLY A 344 14.76 -14.70 6.20
C GLY A 344 15.37 -15.98 5.66
N GLY A 345 14.61 -17.08 5.59
CA GLY A 345 15.05 -18.34 4.97
C GLY A 345 15.40 -18.19 3.48
N LEU A 346 14.81 -17.21 2.80
CA LEU A 346 15.03 -16.95 1.38
C LEU A 346 15.82 -15.66 1.15
N GLU A 347 15.71 -14.68 2.05
CA GLU A 347 16.13 -13.30 1.80
C GLU A 347 17.38 -12.84 2.58
N CYS A 348 17.78 -13.55 3.65
CA CYS A 348 18.82 -13.07 4.57
C CYS A 348 20.07 -13.97 4.59
N GLY A 349 21.22 -13.37 4.93
CA GLY A 349 22.46 -14.08 5.23
C GLY A 349 23.30 -14.49 4.02
N HIS A 350 23.03 -13.92 2.84
CA HIS A 350 23.73 -14.22 1.59
C HIS A 350 24.14 -12.95 0.80
N GLY A 351 24.28 -11.83 1.51
CA GLY A 351 24.65 -10.54 0.91
C GLY A 351 23.43 -9.78 0.39
N PHE A 352 23.65 -8.89 -0.57
CA PHE A 352 22.60 -8.05 -1.14
C PHE A 352 21.48 -8.88 -1.76
N ASP A 353 20.23 -8.52 -1.45
CA ASP A 353 19.04 -9.13 -2.02
C ASP A 353 18.04 -8.04 -2.45
N ALA A 354 17.56 -8.12 -3.68
CA ALA A 354 16.66 -7.10 -4.24
C ALA A 354 15.30 -7.05 -3.54
N ARG A 355 14.83 -8.15 -2.94
CA ARG A 355 13.57 -8.22 -2.18
C ARG A 355 13.72 -7.48 -0.85
N VAL A 356 14.82 -7.71 -0.14
CA VAL A 356 15.17 -6.97 1.07
C VAL A 356 15.31 -5.48 0.76
N ALA A 357 16.00 -5.12 -0.32
CA ALA A 357 16.11 -3.72 -0.74
C ALA A 357 14.74 -3.09 -1.07
N ASN A 358 13.80 -3.86 -1.64
CA ASN A 358 12.45 -3.38 -1.90
C ASN A 358 11.65 -3.13 -0.60
N ARG A 359 11.73 -4.03 0.39
CA ARG A 359 11.14 -3.82 1.73
C ARG A 359 11.68 -2.55 2.37
N ILE A 360 13.01 -2.36 2.34
CA ILE A 360 13.67 -1.16 2.87
C ILE A 360 13.19 0.10 2.14
N GLY A 361 13.06 0.05 0.81
CA GLY A 361 12.59 1.20 0.02
C GLY A 361 11.18 1.65 0.40
N PHE A 362 10.25 0.71 0.61
CA PHE A 362 8.92 1.03 1.13
C PHE A 362 9.01 1.64 2.54
N TYR A 363 9.75 1.01 3.44
CA TYR A 363 9.90 1.49 4.82
C TYR A 363 10.46 2.91 4.89
N MET A 364 11.54 3.20 4.16
CA MET A 364 12.14 4.54 4.12
C MET A 364 11.16 5.57 3.55
N THR A 365 10.49 5.24 2.44
CA THR A 365 9.46 6.12 1.84
C THR A 365 8.38 6.47 2.85
N TYR A 366 7.93 5.49 3.65
CA TYR A 366 6.88 5.73 4.64
C TYR A 366 7.40 6.49 5.86
N CYS A 367 8.60 6.19 6.35
CA CYS A 367 9.23 6.96 7.41
C CYS A 367 9.42 8.44 7.03
N ASP A 368 9.82 8.73 5.78
CA ASP A 368 9.94 10.10 5.26
C ASP A 368 8.61 10.82 5.32
N GLU A 369 7.53 10.14 4.93
CA GLU A 369 6.16 10.69 4.98
C GLU A 369 5.65 10.90 6.42
N PHE A 370 6.04 10.05 7.36
CA PHE A 370 5.77 10.22 8.78
C PHE A 370 6.66 11.28 9.45
N GLY A 371 7.76 11.68 8.80
CA GLY A 371 8.78 12.55 9.37
C GLY A 371 9.53 11.92 10.54
N VAL A 372 9.86 10.63 10.47
CA VAL A 372 10.57 9.88 11.53
C VAL A 372 11.86 9.25 10.98
N SER A 373 12.89 9.11 11.82
CA SER A 373 14.12 8.41 11.42
C SER A 373 13.86 6.93 11.14
N TYR A 374 14.66 6.33 10.26
CA TYR A 374 14.55 4.90 9.91
C TYR A 374 15.06 4.00 11.04
N GLY A 375 16.02 4.50 11.83
CA GLY A 375 16.76 3.69 12.78
C GLY A 375 17.87 2.88 12.11
N ASP A 376 18.51 2.02 12.88
CA ASP A 376 19.66 1.25 12.44
C ASP A 376 19.26 -0.16 11.94
N ASN A 377 20.24 -0.90 11.40
CA ASN A 377 20.11 -2.31 11.02
C ASN A 377 18.94 -2.58 10.06
N LEU A 378 18.86 -1.80 8.98
CA LEU A 378 17.75 -1.86 8.02
C LEU A 378 17.73 -3.12 7.17
N ASP A 379 18.89 -3.73 6.93
CA ASP A 379 19.02 -4.94 6.13
C ASP A 379 19.28 -6.19 6.98
N CYS A 380 19.08 -7.34 6.35
CA CYS A 380 19.46 -8.64 6.89
C CYS A 380 20.50 -9.36 6.03
N TYR A 381 21.27 -8.63 5.22
CA TYR A 381 22.17 -9.21 4.22
C TYR A 381 23.18 -10.18 4.84
N ASN A 382 23.66 -9.85 6.04
CA ASN A 382 24.63 -10.67 6.78
C ASN A 382 24.05 -11.35 8.01
N GLN A 383 22.72 -11.29 8.21
CA GLN A 383 22.07 -11.96 9.33
C GLN A 383 21.80 -13.42 9.00
N ARG A 384 22.20 -14.35 9.86
CA ARG A 384 21.79 -15.74 9.70
C ARG A 384 20.27 -15.84 9.91
N SER A 385 19.61 -16.50 8.97
CA SER A 385 18.17 -16.77 9.03
C SER A 385 17.75 -17.45 10.34
N PHE A 386 16.62 -17.07 10.93
CA PHE A 386 15.98 -17.84 12.01
C PHE A 386 15.61 -19.27 11.60
N ALA A 387 15.47 -19.53 10.28
CA ALA A 387 15.21 -20.86 9.74
C ALA A 387 16.46 -21.77 9.71
N TYR A 388 17.67 -21.21 9.87
CA TYR A 388 18.91 -22.01 9.87
C TYR A 388 19.05 -22.76 11.20
N GLY A 389 18.88 -24.08 11.17
CA GLY A 389 19.01 -24.95 12.35
C GLY A 389 17.68 -25.29 13.05
N ALA A 390 16.53 -24.90 12.50
CA ALA A 390 15.22 -25.35 12.94
C ALA A 390 14.96 -26.80 12.48
N ALA A 391 15.73 -27.75 13.00
CA ALA A 391 15.14 -29.04 13.29
C ALA A 391 14.13 -28.83 14.43
N ILE A 392 13.01 -29.52 14.35
CA ILE A 392 11.97 -29.64 15.39
C ILE A 392 10.95 -28.48 15.42
N HIS A 393 9.88 -28.72 14.68
CA HIS A 393 8.53 -28.23 14.90
C HIS A 393 8.16 -28.39 16.40
N MET A 394 8.21 -27.32 17.20
CA MET A 394 7.60 -27.32 18.54
C MET A 394 6.29 -26.54 18.49
N PRO A 395 5.14 -27.15 18.87
CA PRO A 395 3.90 -26.43 19.04
C PRO A 395 4.00 -25.57 20.31
N VAL A 396 4.09 -24.25 20.16
CA VAL A 396 3.96 -23.33 21.29
C VAL A 396 2.47 -23.10 21.53
N LYS A 397 1.99 -23.42 22.73
CA LYS A 397 0.66 -23.01 23.20
C LYS A 397 0.67 -21.49 23.42
N TYR A 398 -0.14 -20.77 22.66
CA TYR A 398 -0.21 -19.31 22.70
C TYR A 398 -1.03 -18.79 23.89
N LEU A 399 -0.59 -17.67 24.46
CA LEU A 399 -1.34 -16.88 25.45
C LEU A 399 -2.42 -16.08 24.72
N LYS A 400 -3.69 -16.32 25.04
CA LYS A 400 -4.89 -15.61 24.55
C LYS A 400 -4.96 -14.12 24.93
N ASN A 401 -3.88 -13.48 25.36
CA ASN A 401 -3.96 -12.27 26.18
C ASN A 401 -3.86 -10.94 25.40
N ASN A 402 -3.71 -10.95 24.06
CA ASN A 402 -3.47 -9.72 23.29
C ASN A 402 -4.51 -9.43 22.19
N ILE A 403 -5.58 -10.22 22.10
CA ILE A 403 -6.67 -10.03 21.12
C ILE A 403 -7.93 -9.77 21.94
N MET A 404 -8.46 -8.54 21.87
CA MET A 404 -9.67 -8.13 22.62
C MET A 404 -10.95 -8.39 21.83
#